data_AF-A0A8J2PP32-F1
#
_entry.id   AF-A0A8J2PP32-F1
#
_cell.length_a   1.000
_cell.length_b   1.000
_cell.length_c   1.000
_cell.angle_alpha   90.00
_cell.angle_beta   90.00
_cell.angle_gamma   90.00
#
_symmetry.space_group_name_H-M   'P 1'
#
loop_
_entity.id
_entity.type
_entity.pdbx_description
1 polymer ?
#
loop_
_entity_poly.entity_id
_entity_poly.type
_entity_poly.pdbx_seq_one_letter_code
_entity_poly.pdbx_strand_id
1 'polypeptide(L)'
;LSGKTWGDANGIPVLGLHGWTDNAGTFDRLAPLLPKSLYFVAIDLPGHGISSHHPEGLLPSLVDIVLMIKRLVTFHFKWTKFSIMGHSMGAYGGILYSSLFPND
;
A
#
# COMPACT_ATOMS: atom_id res chain seq x y z
N LEU A 1 -5.79 9.00 -3.55
CA LEU A 1 -5.80 7.77 -2.75
C LEU A 1 -6.12 8.16 -1.32
N SER A 2 -6.87 7.31 -0.65
CA SER A 2 -7.18 7.43 0.78
C SER A 2 -6.46 6.31 1.52
N GLY A 3 -6.29 6.45 2.84
CA GLY A 3 -5.59 5.47 3.63
C GLY A 3 -5.60 5.82 5.11
N LYS A 4 -5.01 4.93 5.90
CA LYS A 4 -4.86 5.03 7.35
C LYS A 4 -3.39 4.88 7.72
N THR A 5 -2.99 5.55 8.79
CA THR A 5 -1.63 5.50 9.30
C THR A 5 -1.62 5.16 10.79
N TRP A 6 -0.58 4.45 11.21
CA TRP A 6 -0.33 4.09 12.61
C TRP A 6 1.16 4.19 12.93
N GLY A 7 1.47 4.45 14.21
CA GLY A 7 2.85 4.54 14.71
C GLY A 7 3.46 5.93 14.55
N ASP A 8 4.79 5.99 14.62
CA ASP A 8 5.56 7.23 14.47
C ASP A 8 5.74 7.58 12.99
N ALA A 9 5.37 8.80 12.58
CA ALA A 9 5.56 9.29 11.21
C ALA A 9 7.03 9.38 10.78
N ASN A 10 7.97 9.41 11.73
CA ASN A 10 9.41 9.35 11.49
C ASN A 10 9.99 7.93 11.64
N GLY A 11 9.13 6.92 11.85
CA GLY A 11 9.51 5.54 12.03
C GLY A 11 9.91 4.83 10.74
N ILE A 12 10.23 3.53 10.84
CA ILE A 12 10.58 2.69 9.69
C ILE A 12 9.34 2.51 8.81
N PRO A 13 9.36 2.91 7.53
CA PRO A 13 8.17 2.88 6.70
C PRO A 13 7.72 1.46 6.31
N VAL A 14 6.41 1.21 6.44
CA VAL A 14 5.78 -0.03 6.00
C VAL A 14 4.49 0.30 5.23
N LEU A 15 4.42 -0.11 3.97
CA LEU A 15 3.24 0.05 3.12
C LEU A 15 2.31 -1.17 3.23
N GLY A 16 1.09 -0.94 3.71
CA GLY A 16 0.03 -1.93 3.83
C GLY A 16 -0.84 -1.99 2.58
N LEU A 17 -1.00 -3.19 1.99
CA LEU A 17 -1.81 -3.44 0.78
C LEU A 17 -2.89 -4.49 1.06
N HIS A 18 -4.16 -4.08 0.95
CA HIS A 18 -5.31 -4.97 1.22
C HIS A 18 -5.61 -5.94 0.06
N GLY A 19 -6.53 -6.89 0.31
CA GLY A 19 -6.98 -7.87 -0.68
C GLY A 19 -7.99 -7.32 -1.68
N TRP A 20 -8.40 -8.15 -2.63
CA TRP A 20 -9.47 -7.77 -3.56
C TRP A 20 -10.78 -7.55 -2.79
N THR A 21 -11.56 -6.53 -3.16
CA THR A 21 -12.84 -6.15 -2.53
C THR A 21 -12.75 -5.66 -1.07
N ASP A 22 -11.52 -5.51 -0.54
CA ASP A 22 -11.25 -4.97 0.80
C ASP A 22 -10.97 -3.45 0.76
N ASN A 23 -10.44 -2.90 1.87
CA ASN A 23 -9.91 -1.54 2.02
C ASN A 23 -8.83 -1.51 3.14
N ALA A 24 -8.27 -0.35 3.46
CA ALA A 24 -7.25 -0.18 4.50
C ALA A 24 -7.68 -0.70 5.89
N GLY A 25 -8.98 -0.85 6.14
CA GLY A 25 -9.55 -1.44 7.35
C GLY A 25 -9.16 -2.91 7.58
N THR A 26 -8.67 -3.63 6.55
CA THR A 26 -8.05 -4.97 6.71
C THR A 26 -7.02 -5.00 7.83
N PHE A 27 -6.31 -3.90 8.06
CA PHE A 27 -5.23 -3.82 9.04
C PHE A 27 -5.65 -3.22 10.39
N ASP A 28 -6.91 -2.81 10.59
CA ASP A 28 -7.35 -2.09 11.80
C ASP A 28 -7.07 -2.84 13.10
N ARG A 29 -7.14 -4.18 13.08
CA ARG A 29 -6.85 -5.02 14.24
C ARG A 29 -5.36 -5.33 14.42
N LEU A 30 -4.60 -5.35 13.33
CA LEU A 30 -3.18 -5.71 13.33
C LEU A 30 -2.30 -4.50 13.63
N ALA A 31 -2.54 -3.38 12.95
CA ALA A 31 -1.69 -2.19 13.00
C ALA A 31 -1.46 -1.64 14.42
N PRO A 32 -2.45 -1.62 15.34
CA PRO A 32 -2.21 -1.19 16.72
C PRO A 32 -1.22 -2.06 17.50
N LEU A 33 -1.05 -3.32 17.12
CA LEU A 33 -0.17 -4.31 17.76
C LEU A 33 1.27 -4.27 17.22
N LEU A 34 1.50 -3.56 16.12
CA LEU A 34 2.83 -3.41 15.55
C LEU A 34 3.72 -2.52 16.43
N PRO A 35 5.06 -2.70 16.38
CA PRO A 35 5.99 -1.83 17.09
C PRO A 35 5.75 -0.36 16.76
N LYS A 36 5.72 0.51 17.76
CA LYS A 36 5.46 1.95 17.59
C LYS A 36 6.56 2.68 16.80
N SER A 37 7.74 2.06 16.65
CA SER A 37 8.84 2.53 15.82
C SER A 37 8.61 2.35 14.31
N LEU A 38 7.53 1.69 13.90
CA LEU A 38 7.14 1.59 12.50
C LEU A 38 6.22 2.76 12.13
N TYR A 39 6.38 3.28 10.91
CA TYR A 39 5.38 4.10 10.25
C TYR A 39 4.55 3.20 9.33
N PHE A 40 3.43 2.67 9.85
CA PHE A 40 2.58 1.76 9.08
C PHE A 40 1.52 2.56 8.32
N VAL A 41 1.56 2.51 6.99
CA VAL A 41 0.66 3.24 6.09
C VAL A 41 -0.12 2.23 5.27
N ALA A 42 -1.40 2.01 5.60
CA ALA A 42 -2.29 1.18 4.78
C ALA A 42 -3.10 2.08 3.84
N ILE A 43 -3.10 1.75 2.55
CA ILE A 43 -3.82 2.52 1.54
C ILE A 43 -5.06 1.77 1.08
N ASP A 44 -6.09 2.53 0.71
CA ASP A 44 -7.17 2.03 -0.14
C ASP A 44 -6.65 2.00 -1.58
N LEU A 45 -6.60 0.82 -2.20
CA LEU A 45 -6.23 0.68 -3.60
C LEU A 45 -7.22 1.47 -4.50
N PRO A 46 -6.79 1.90 -5.70
CA PRO A 46 -7.70 2.51 -6.68
C PRO A 46 -9.02 1.73 -6.82
N GLY A 47 -10.15 2.43 -6.82
CA GLY A 47 -11.49 1.81 -6.90
C GLY A 47 -12.00 1.14 -5.62
N HIS A 48 -11.25 1.16 -4.51
CA HIS A 48 -11.63 0.54 -3.25
C HIS A 48 -11.75 1.56 -2.11
N GLY A 49 -12.49 1.20 -1.05
CA GLY A 49 -12.66 2.03 0.14
C GLY A 49 -13.11 3.46 -0.20
N ILE A 50 -12.35 4.44 0.24
CA ILE A 50 -12.59 5.88 -0.01
C ILE A 50 -11.60 6.42 -1.06
N SER A 51 -10.81 5.56 -1.70
CA SER A 51 -9.98 5.97 -2.84
C SER A 51 -10.88 6.25 -4.06
N SER A 52 -10.45 7.19 -4.90
CA SER A 52 -11.15 7.54 -6.13
C SER A 52 -11.38 6.30 -7.01
N HIS A 53 -12.56 6.24 -7.63
CA HIS A 53 -12.88 5.22 -8.63
C HIS A 53 -11.99 5.34 -9.86
N HIS A 54 -11.84 4.21 -10.55
CA HIS A 54 -11.26 4.21 -11.88
C HIS A 54 -12.15 5.00 -12.86
N PRO A 55 -11.57 5.65 -13.88
CA PRO A 55 -12.34 6.20 -14.98
C PRO A 55 -13.21 5.11 -15.64
N GLU A 56 -14.35 5.52 -16.20
CA GLU A 56 -15.23 4.61 -16.94
C GLU A 56 -14.47 3.91 -18.09
N GLY A 57 -14.74 2.62 -18.26
CA GLY A 57 -14.11 1.79 -19.30
C GLY A 57 -12.69 1.30 -18.97
N LEU A 58 -12.07 1.74 -17.87
CA LEU A 58 -10.78 1.22 -17.45
C LEU A 58 -10.95 -0.14 -16.74
N LEU A 59 -10.22 -1.15 -17.23
CA LEU A 59 -10.11 -2.45 -16.58
C LEU A 59 -8.82 -2.48 -15.75
N PRO A 60 -8.88 -2.37 -14.41
CA PRO A 60 -7.68 -2.39 -13.59
C PRO A 60 -7.02 -3.76 -13.62
N SER A 61 -5.70 -3.74 -13.75
CA SER A 61 -4.82 -4.90 -13.77
C SER A 61 -3.94 -4.94 -12.51
N LEU A 62 -3.31 -6.09 -12.27
CA LEU A 62 -2.32 -6.22 -11.20
C LEU A 62 -1.08 -5.33 -11.41
N VAL A 63 -0.76 -4.98 -12.67
CA VAL A 63 0.34 -4.05 -12.99
C VAL A 63 0.05 -2.65 -12.48
N ASP A 64 -1.23 -2.26 -12.42
CA ASP A 64 -1.61 -0.94 -11.90
C ASP A 64 -1.29 -0.80 -10.41
N ILE A 65 -1.36 -1.89 -9.64
CA ILE A 65 -0.92 -1.91 -8.24
C ILE A 65 0.58 -1.62 -8.16
N VAL A 66 1.40 -2.26 -8.99
CA VAL A 66 2.86 -2.05 -9.04
C VAL A 66 3.19 -0.60 -9.36
N LEU A 67 2.58 -0.04 -10.41
CA LEU A 67 2.81 1.35 -10.82
C LEU A 67 2.33 2.35 -9.76
N MET A 68 1.23 2.03 -9.07
CA MET A 68 0.73 2.84 -7.97
C MET A 68 1.67 2.83 -6.77
N ILE A 69 2.22 1.67 -6.39
CA ILE A 69 3.26 1.57 -5.34
C ILE A 69 4.45 2.45 -5.74
N LYS A 70 4.99 2.26 -6.95
CA LYS A 70 6.14 3.05 -7.45
C LYS A 70 5.87 4.55 -7.35
N ARG A 71 4.69 4.99 -7.82
CA ARG A 71 4.30 6.39 -7.80
C ARG A 71 4.22 6.94 -6.38
N LEU A 72 3.59 6.21 -5.46
CA LEU A 72 3.45 6.62 -4.06
C LEU A 72 4.82 6.76 -3.37
N VAL A 73 5.64 5.71 -3.43
CA VAL A 73 6.89 5.68 -2.67
C VAL A 73 7.92 6.66 -3.23
N THR A 74 7.96 6.84 -4.56
CA THR A 74 8.91 7.75 -5.20
C THR A 74 8.49 9.22 -5.06
N PHE A 75 7.23 9.55 -5.38
CA PHE A 75 6.84 10.96 -5.54
C PHE A 75 6.10 11.55 -4.35
N HIS A 76 5.30 10.74 -3.64
CA HIS A 76 4.52 11.22 -2.51
C HIS A 76 5.30 11.10 -1.20
N PHE A 77 5.71 9.87 -0.86
CA PHE A 77 6.41 9.61 0.39
C PHE A 77 7.92 9.88 0.32
N LYS A 78 8.50 9.78 -0.88
CA LYS A 78 9.96 9.89 -1.11
C LYS A 78 10.76 8.91 -0.25
N TRP A 79 10.22 7.72 -0.04
CA TRP A 79 10.91 6.67 0.67
C TRP A 79 11.95 6.01 -0.23
N THR A 80 13.15 5.84 0.29
CA THR A 80 14.28 5.16 -0.36
C THR A 80 14.59 3.80 0.28
N LYS A 81 13.84 3.44 1.33
CA LYS A 81 13.88 2.14 1.99
C LYS A 81 12.58 1.97 2.78
N PHE A 82 11.85 0.91 2.50
CA PHE A 82 10.59 0.61 3.15
C PHE A 82 10.31 -0.89 3.10
N SER A 83 9.30 -1.36 3.82
CA SER A 83 8.77 -2.73 3.71
C SER A 83 7.36 -2.72 3.17
N ILE A 84 6.93 -3.84 2.55
CA ILE A 84 5.55 -4.03 2.10
C ILE A 84 4.91 -5.13 2.95
N MET A 85 3.72 -4.86 3.47
CA MET A 85 2.86 -5.86 4.10
C MET A 85 1.59 -5.99 3.27
N GLY A 86 1.46 -7.11 2.56
CA GLY A 86 0.30 -7.35 1.69
C GLY A 86 -0.57 -8.52 2.17
N HIS A 87 -1.88 -8.40 1.94
CA HIS A 87 -2.85 -9.48 2.10
C HIS A 87 -3.41 -9.91 0.73
N SER A 88 -3.44 -11.21 0.43
CA SER A 88 -4.04 -11.76 -0.79
C SER A 88 -3.52 -11.05 -2.06
N MET A 89 -4.41 -10.42 -2.85
CA MET A 89 -4.06 -9.59 -4.02
C MET A 89 -2.98 -8.54 -3.72
N GLY A 90 -3.03 -7.90 -2.54
CA GLY A 90 -2.03 -6.93 -2.11
C GLY A 90 -0.66 -7.56 -1.87
N ALA A 91 -0.59 -8.81 -1.40
CA ALA A 91 0.66 -9.55 -1.28
C ALA A 91 1.27 -9.83 -2.66
N TYR A 92 0.44 -10.25 -3.62
CA TYR A 92 0.88 -10.49 -4.99
C TYR A 92 1.42 -9.21 -5.65
N GLY A 93 0.71 -8.09 -5.52
CA GLY A 93 1.17 -6.79 -6.01
C GLY A 93 2.50 -6.35 -5.37
N GLY A 94 2.66 -6.57 -4.05
CA GLY A 94 3.89 -6.30 -3.34
C GLY A 94 5.07 -7.15 -3.81
N ILE A 95 4.86 -8.45 -4.03
CA ILE A 95 5.88 -9.36 -4.57
C ILE A 95 6.33 -8.89 -5.96
N LEU A 96 5.38 -8.61 -6.87
CA LEU A 96 5.71 -8.13 -8.20
C LEU A 96 6.49 -6.82 -8.17
N TYR A 97 6.10 -5.87 -7.32
CA TYR A 97 6.82 -4.62 -7.15
C TYR A 97 8.26 -4.87 -6.71
N SER A 98 8.48 -5.64 -5.65
CA SER A 98 9.82 -5.94 -5.13
C SER A 98 10.69 -6.70 -6.13
N SER A 99 10.09 -7.54 -6.97
CA SER A 99 10.80 -8.24 -8.05
C SER A 99 11.25 -7.30 -9.17
N LEU A 100 10.45 -6.28 -9.51
CA LEU A 100 10.74 -5.32 -10.59
C LEU A 100 11.64 -4.17 -10.14
N PHE A 101 11.57 -3.79 -8.86
CA PHE A 101 12.30 -2.66 -8.29
C PHE A 101 13.04 -3.03 -6.99
N PRO A 102 14.01 -3.96 -7.04
CA PRO A 102 14.68 -4.47 -5.84
C PRO A 102 15.60 -3.46 -5.13
N ASN A 103 15.92 -2.33 -5.79
CA ASN A 103 16.83 -1.29 -5.29
C ASN A 103 16.11 0.03 -4.95
N ASP A 104 14.77 0.03 -5.01
CA ASP A 104 13.96 1.15 -4.53
C ASP A 104 13.88 1.22 -2.99
#